data_AF-A0A6I5R2M7-F1
#
_entry.id   AF-A0A6I5R2M7-F1
#
_cell.length_a   1.000
_cell.length_b   1.000
_cell.length_c   1.000
_cell.angle_alpha   90.00
_cell.angle_beta   90.00
_cell.angle_gamma   90.00
#
_symmetry.space_group_name_H-M   'P 1'
#
loop_
_entity.id
_entity.type
_entity.pdbx_description
1 polymer ?
#
loop_
_entity_poly.entity_id
_entity_poly.type
_entity_poly.pdbx_seq_one_letter_code
_entity_poly.pdbx_strand_id
1 'polypeptide(L)'
;MDAHEVTQLVRAEVKRVLAEMLGVNNQSEPETLPLQKAVTPLGYDSVRQIYRDIENGLLRVGVEVEDRRRPGTQKARYYINIPATRKRLQSPPEKRRGP
;
A
#
# COMPACT_ATOMS: atom_id res chain seq x y z
N MET A 1 -22.28 -6.44 28.98
CA MET A 1 -21.40 -7.30 28.17
C MET A 1 -21.94 -8.70 28.22
N ASP A 2 -22.38 -9.22 27.09
CA ASP A 2 -22.89 -10.60 27.00
C ASP A 2 -21.75 -11.60 26.69
N ALA A 3 -22.05 -12.90 26.81
CA ALA A 3 -21.07 -13.95 26.56
C ALA A 3 -20.52 -13.95 25.12
N HIS A 4 -21.28 -13.40 24.16
CA HIS A 4 -20.85 -13.30 22.78
C HIS A 4 -19.76 -12.22 22.62
N GLU A 5 -19.94 -11.05 23.23
CA GLU A 5 -18.94 -9.98 23.26
C GLU A 5 -17.64 -10.43 23.94
N VAL A 6 -17.75 -11.15 25.06
CA VAL A 6 -16.58 -11.72 25.76
C VAL A 6 -15.83 -12.69 24.85
N THR A 7 -16.55 -13.55 24.13
CA THR A 7 -15.94 -14.52 23.21
C THR A 7 -15.21 -13.86 22.05
N GLN A 8 -15.76 -12.77 21.49
CA GLN A 8 -15.10 -12.02 20.41
C GLN A 8 -13.82 -11.31 20.89
N LEU A 9 -13.85 -10.73 22.10
CA LEU A 9 -12.69 -10.09 22.70
C LEU A 9 -11.56 -11.08 22.97
N VAL A 10 -11.88 -12.24 23.55
CA VAL A 10 -10.91 -13.30 23.81
C VAL A 10 -10.31 -13.81 22.49
N ARG A 11 -11.13 -14.00 21.46
CA ARG A 11 -10.65 -14.42 20.13
C ARG A 11 -9.72 -13.38 19.49
N ALA A 12 -10.01 -12.09 19.64
CA ALA A 12 -9.17 -11.02 19.13
C ALA A 12 -7.81 -10.96 19.85
N GLU A 13 -7.82 -11.09 21.17
CA GLU A 13 -6.61 -11.02 21.99
C GLU A 13 -5.70 -12.25 21.78
N VAL A 14 -6.28 -13.45 21.68
CA VAL A 14 -5.53 -14.68 21.36
C VAL A 14 -4.85 -14.55 19.99
N LYS A 15 -5.53 -13.98 18.98
CA LYS A 15 -4.92 -13.72 17.67
C LYS A 15 -3.77 -12.73 17.75
N ARG A 16 -3.91 -11.66 18.55
CA ARG A 16 -2.87 -10.64 18.76
C ARG A 16 -1.62 -11.25 19.39
N VAL A 17 -1.79 -12.00 20.48
CA VAL A 17 -0.68 -12.65 21.19
C VAL A 17 0.01 -13.69 20.31
N LEU A 18 -0.75 -14.51 19.57
CA LEU A 18 -0.17 -15.48 18.64
C LEU A 18 0.59 -14.78 17.50
N ALA A 19 0.09 -13.67 16.96
CA ALA A 19 0.80 -12.89 15.94
C ALA A 19 2.12 -12.30 16.47
N GLU A 20 2.14 -11.84 17.71
CA GLU A 20 3.34 -11.33 18.37
C GLU A 20 4.38 -12.44 18.62
N MET A 21 3.95 -13.59 19.14
CA MET A 21 4.83 -14.73 19.44
C MET A 21 5.40 -15.39 18.18
N LEU A 22 4.62 -15.45 17.11
CA LEU A 22 5.04 -16.04 15.83
C LEU A 22 5.78 -15.03 14.94
N GLY A 23 5.99 -13.78 15.40
CA GLY A 23 6.60 -12.71 14.59
C GLY A 23 5.76 -12.28 13.38
N VAL A 24 4.48 -12.67 13.36
CA VAL A 24 3.48 -12.39 12.31
C VAL A 24 2.68 -11.13 12.63
N ASN A 25 3.14 -10.29 13.57
CA ASN A 25 2.71 -8.89 13.68
C ASN A 25 2.87 -8.13 12.36
N ASN A 26 3.62 -8.69 11.41
CA ASN A 26 3.46 -8.44 9.98
C ASN A 26 2.31 -9.29 9.43
N GLN A 27 1.06 -9.00 9.78
CA GLN A 27 0.04 -9.09 8.74
C GLN A 27 0.42 -8.00 7.78
N SER A 28 1.29 -8.33 6.82
CA SER A 28 1.65 -7.45 5.73
C SER A 28 0.32 -7.03 5.13
N GLU A 29 -0.14 -5.80 5.43
CA GLU A 29 -1.14 -5.14 4.61
C GLU A 29 -0.73 -5.43 3.17
N PRO A 30 -1.65 -5.85 2.28
CA PRO A 30 -1.27 -6.19 0.92
C PRO A 30 -0.41 -5.04 0.41
N GLU A 31 0.87 -5.34 0.20
CA GLU A 31 1.93 -4.35 0.02
C GLU A 31 1.57 -3.39 -1.12
N THR A 32 0.74 -3.90 -2.03
CA THR A 32 0.28 -3.24 -3.21
C THR A 32 -1.25 -3.08 -3.23
N LEU A 33 -1.73 -1.84 -3.32
CA LEU A 33 -3.16 -1.50 -3.37
C LEU A 33 -3.57 -0.96 -4.75
N PRO A 34 -4.81 -1.17 -5.23
CA PRO A 34 -5.31 -0.43 -6.39
C PRO A 34 -5.15 1.08 -6.19
N LEU A 35 -4.83 1.82 -7.26
CA LEU A 35 -4.56 3.26 -7.19
C LEU A 35 -5.63 4.04 -6.41
N GLN A 36 -6.92 3.71 -6.58
CA GLN A 36 -8.03 4.37 -5.88
C GLN A 36 -7.95 4.21 -4.35
N LYS A 37 -7.43 3.07 -3.87
CA LYS A 37 -7.28 2.77 -2.44
C LYS A 37 -5.95 3.29 -1.87
N ALA A 38 -5.01 3.69 -2.72
CA ALA A 38 -3.69 4.16 -2.32
C ALA A 38 -3.66 5.64 -1.91
N VAL A 39 -4.70 6.41 -2.22
CA VAL A 39 -4.77 7.87 -1.94
C VAL A 39 -4.60 8.18 -0.45
N THR A 40 -5.50 7.66 0.38
CA THR A 40 -5.49 7.92 1.83
C THR A 40 -4.24 7.40 2.53
N PRO A 41 -3.77 6.15 2.30
CA PRO A 41 -2.59 5.61 2.99
C PRO A 41 -1.26 6.31 2.65
N LEU A 42 -1.21 7.04 1.53
CA LEU A 42 -0.03 7.77 1.07
C LEU A 42 -0.13 9.28 1.29
N GLY A 43 -1.26 9.79 1.81
CA GLY A 43 -1.47 11.21 2.08
C GLY A 43 -1.65 12.06 0.83
N TYR A 44 -2.14 11.48 -0.28
CA TYR A 44 -2.50 12.23 -1.48
C TYR A 44 -3.89 12.85 -1.35
N ASP A 45 -4.11 13.99 -1.99
CA ASP A 45 -5.42 14.64 -2.02
C ASP A 45 -6.37 13.99 -3.03
N SER A 46 -5.81 13.37 -4.08
CA SER A 46 -6.61 12.74 -5.12
C SER A 46 -5.84 11.69 -5.93
N VAL A 47 -6.61 10.80 -6.54
CA VAL A 47 -6.15 9.84 -7.56
C VAL A 47 -5.35 10.53 -8.68
N ARG A 48 -5.77 11.73 -9.11
CA ARG A 48 -5.11 12.46 -10.20
C ARG A 48 -3.67 12.86 -9.85
N GLN A 49 -3.40 13.14 -8.58
CA GLN A 49 -2.05 13.50 -8.15
C GLN A 49 -1.10 12.29 -8.24
N ILE A 50 -1.56 11.10 -7.86
CA ILE A 50 -0.81 9.86 -8.05
C ILE A 50 -0.53 9.62 -9.53
N TYR A 51 -1.52 9.81 -10.42
CA TYR A 51 -1.30 9.71 -11.88
C TYR A 51 -0.22 10.66 -12.37
N ARG A 52 -0.27 11.94 -11.98
CA ARG A 52 0.76 12.92 -12.37
C ARG A 52 2.14 12.51 -11.87
N ASP A 53 2.25 11.98 -10.67
CA ASP A 53 3.53 11.54 -10.11
C ASP A 53 4.09 10.32 -10.84
N ILE A 54 3.23 9.45 -11.38
CA ILE A 54 3.64 8.35 -12.27
C ILE A 54 4.09 8.89 -13.63
N GLU A 55 3.30 9.78 -14.25
CA GLU A 55 3.57 10.36 -15.57
C GLU A 55 4.86 11.20 -15.58
N ASN A 56 5.12 11.93 -14.49
CA ASN A 56 6.33 12.73 -14.30
C ASN A 56 7.56 11.89 -13.88
N GLY A 57 7.39 10.58 -13.68
CA GLY A 57 8.46 9.66 -13.29
C GLY A 57 8.91 9.78 -11.82
N LEU A 58 8.15 10.48 -10.96
CA LEU A 58 8.41 10.50 -9.52
C LEU A 58 8.22 9.10 -8.92
N LEU A 59 7.12 8.45 -9.30
CA LEU A 59 6.81 7.06 -9.01
C LEU A 59 7.09 6.20 -10.25
N ARG A 60 7.87 5.13 -10.10
CA ARG A 60 8.34 4.33 -11.23
C ARG A 60 7.50 3.07 -11.39
N VAL A 61 7.11 2.82 -12.64
CA VAL A 61 6.48 1.55 -13.01
C VAL A 61 7.53 0.44 -12.92
N GLY A 62 7.21 -0.65 -12.22
CA GLY A 62 8.10 -1.77 -11.91
C GLY A 62 8.76 -1.69 -10.53
N VAL A 63 8.67 -0.55 -9.82
CA VAL A 63 9.24 -0.39 -8.47
C VAL A 63 8.17 0.04 -7.47
N GLU A 64 7.72 1.29 -7.56
CA GLU A 64 6.66 1.80 -6.70
C GLU A 64 5.26 1.45 -7.25
N VAL A 65 5.16 1.24 -8.56
CA VAL A 65 3.89 1.03 -9.25
C VAL A 65 3.92 -0.20 -10.12
N GLU A 66 2.92 -1.05 -10.00
CA GLU A 66 2.67 -2.15 -10.91
C GLU A 66 1.57 -1.77 -11.90
N ASP A 67 1.85 -1.94 -13.19
CA ASP A 67 0.83 -1.81 -14.21
C ASP A 67 0.22 -3.18 -14.54
N ARG A 68 -0.99 -3.41 -14.03
CA ARG A 68 -1.75 -4.64 -14.26
C ARG A 68 -2.77 -4.49 -15.39
N ARG A 69 -2.47 -3.66 -16.39
CA ARG A 69 -3.30 -3.53 -17.60
C ARG A 69 -3.47 -4.89 -18.26
N ARG A 70 -4.65 -5.11 -18.84
CA ARG A 70 -4.87 -6.31 -19.67
C ARG A 70 -3.97 -6.24 -20.91
N PRO A 71 -3.38 -7.36 -21.36
CA PRO A 71 -2.66 -7.39 -22.62
C PRO A 71 -3.52 -6.82 -23.76
N GLY A 72 -2.93 -5.96 -24.60
CA GLY A 72 -3.62 -5.31 -25.73
C GLY A 72 -4.52 -4.13 -25.38
N THR A 73 -4.65 -3.74 -24.10
CA THR A 73 -5.43 -2.57 -23.69
C THR A 73 -4.54 -1.35 -23.43
N GLN A 74 -4.95 -0.18 -23.93
CA GLN A 74 -4.26 1.10 -23.67
C GLN A 74 -4.56 1.67 -22.29
N LYS A 75 -5.71 1.32 -21.69
CA LYS A 75 -6.11 1.78 -20.36
C LYS A 75 -5.25 1.13 -19.27
N ALA A 76 -4.37 1.92 -18.66
CA ALA A 76 -3.54 1.49 -17.54
C ALA A 76 -4.38 1.05 -16.33
N ARG A 77 -3.88 0.05 -15.58
CA ARG A 77 -4.51 -0.40 -14.34
C ARG A 77 -3.46 -0.49 -13.24
N TYR A 78 -3.17 0.66 -12.62
CA TYR A 78 -2.12 0.79 -11.63
C TYR A 78 -2.49 0.23 -10.26
N TYR A 79 -1.51 -0.46 -9.69
CA TYR A 79 -1.45 -0.96 -8.33
C TYR A 79 -0.19 -0.36 -7.68
N ILE A 80 -0.31 0.18 -6.48
CA ILE A 80 0.72 0.99 -5.84
C ILE A 80 1.31 0.23 -4.66
N ASN A 81 2.62 -0.01 -4.68
CA ASN A 81 3.38 -0.55 -3.56
C ASN A 81 3.51 0.55 -2.49
N ILE A 82 2.78 0.41 -1.39
CA ILE A 82 2.64 1.43 -0.35
C ILE A 82 3.97 1.65 0.39
N PRO A 83 4.70 0.61 0.87
CA PRO A 83 6.01 0.79 1.50
C PRO A 83 7.05 1.46 0.59
N ALA A 84 7.20 1.00 -0.65
CA ALA A 84 8.15 1.55 -1.60
C ALA A 84 7.83 3.01 -1.93
N THR A 85 6.55 3.31 -2.17
CA THR A 85 6.09 4.67 -2.45
C THR A 85 6.34 5.59 -1.25
N ARG A 86 6.02 5.15 -0.03
CA ARG A 86 6.25 5.94 1.19
C ARG A 86 7.74 6.23 1.38
N LYS A 87 8.61 5.23 1.21
CA LYS A 87 10.08 5.39 1.28
C LYS A 87 10.59 6.39 0.24
N ARG A 88 10.05 6.34 -0.98
CA ARG A 88 10.39 7.24 -2.08
C ARG A 88 10.01 8.69 -1.76
N LEU A 89 8.79 8.92 -1.30
CA LEU A 89 8.27 10.25 -0.97
C LEU A 89 8.99 10.87 0.24
N GLN A 90 9.44 10.06 1.19
CA GLN A 90 10.24 10.52 2.33
C GLN A 90 11.71 10.80 1.99
N SER A 91 12.23 10.25 0.89
CA SER A 91 13.61 10.48 0.46
C SER A 91 13.79 11.92 -0.05
N PRO A 92 14.96 12.57 0.14
CA PRO A 92 15.23 13.90 -0.43
C PRO A 92 15.13 13.90 -1.96
N PRO A 93 14.67 14.98 -2.63
CA PRO A 93 14.51 15.04 -4.08
C PRO A 93 15.74 14.62 -4.87
N GLU A 94 16.94 14.99 -4.39
CA GLU A 94 18.22 14.65 -4.99
C GLU A 94 18.46 13.13 -5.05
N LYS A 95 18.01 12.40 -4.02
CA LYS A 95 18.12 10.94 -3.91
C LYS A 95 16.97 10.21 -4.60
N ARG A 96 15.97 10.94 -5.10
CA ARG A 96 14.90 10.37 -5.94
C ARG A 96 15.36 10.21 -7.40
N ARG A 97 16.54 10.70 -7.80
CA ARG A 97 17.05 10.50 -9.16
C ARG A 97 17.70 9.13 -9.29
N GLY A 98 17.02 8.21 -9.97
CA GLY A 98 17.54 6.90 -10.36
C GLY A 98 16.49 6.15 -11.19
N PRO A 99 16.92 5.38 -12.20
CA PRO A 99 16.02 4.55 -13.00
C PRO A 99 15.28 3.54 -12.13
#